data_AF-A0A813HQ15-F1
#
_entry.id   AF-A0A813HQ15-F1
#
_cell.length_a   1.000
_cell.length_b   1.000
_cell.length_c   1.000
_cell.angle_alpha   90.00
_cell.angle_beta   90.00
_cell.angle_gamma   90.00
#
_symmetry.space_group_name_H-M   'P 1'
#
loop_
_entity.id
_entity.type
_entity.pdbx_description
1 polymer ?
#
loop_
_entity_poly.entity_id
_entity_poly.type
_entity_poly.pdbx_seq_one_letter_code
_entity_poly.pdbx_strand_id
1 'polypeptide(L)'
;MLDGDLFSALDAIAASVRGQRKPFGGMQLLLCGDFLQLPPVQGRGQSKRNGLNSGTVMLRESVRQAGDTVFADILNEVRLGVVSERAEALLAACHVSVKPPPDDQIVPTKLYCLNKNVDVENAARLGKLPGQPFVLRCKDHFKGVRDLSRRNMLIALLDKKVPAELKLKVGAQVIMVKNQPALGLVNGSRGRVEAFREGRPVVRFDNGRTVCVGTERFEHKTASASLLRLQVPLKLGWALTVHKAQGMTLSRAELQVDEAFEAGQSYVALSRLTGTAGLWMRGGGISRYNTHAHPDVLDFYERAEKASGRTFSSSSSSSSTSKARLLSPQVAADERLPIWLQELPGLFLWLLLLLLLL
;
A
#
# COMPACT_ATOMS: atom_id res chain seq x y z
N MET A 1 -7.99 -3.52 6.79
CA MET A 1 -8.68 -2.22 6.92
C MET A 1 -10.21 -2.29 6.96
N LEU A 2 -10.87 -3.34 6.45
CA LEU A 2 -12.32 -3.54 6.66
C LEU A 2 -12.56 -4.23 8.00
N ASP A 3 -13.41 -3.68 8.86
CA ASP A 3 -13.78 -4.30 10.15
C ASP A 3 -14.92 -5.32 9.99
N GLY A 4 -15.11 -6.17 11.00
CA GLY A 4 -16.08 -7.26 10.96
C GLY A 4 -17.53 -6.81 11.03
N ASP A 5 -17.83 -5.69 11.70
CA ASP A 5 -19.19 -5.17 11.80
C ASP A 5 -19.63 -4.61 10.45
N LEU A 6 -18.76 -3.85 9.78
CA LEU A 6 -19.02 -3.37 8.42
C LEU A 6 -19.19 -4.53 7.44
N PHE A 7 -18.37 -5.58 7.54
CA PHE A 7 -18.52 -6.77 6.69
C PHE A 7 -19.87 -7.47 6.91
N SER A 8 -20.30 -7.62 8.17
CA SER A 8 -21.61 -8.18 8.52
C SER A 8 -22.77 -7.27 8.08
N ALA A 9 -22.61 -5.95 8.13
CA ALA A 9 -23.62 -5.01 7.64
C ALA A 9 -23.78 -5.09 6.11
N LEU A 10 -22.66 -5.14 5.37
CA LEU A 10 -22.66 -5.29 3.91
C LEU A 10 -23.37 -6.57 3.48
N ASP A 11 -23.10 -7.65 4.20
CA ASP A 11 -23.81 -8.89 4.00
C ASP A 11 -25.34 -8.75 4.21
N ALA A 12 -25.76 -8.25 5.38
CA ALA A 12 -27.18 -8.14 5.71
C ALA A 12 -27.93 -7.30 4.67
N ILE A 13 -27.31 -6.21 4.20
CA ILE A 13 -27.82 -5.39 3.11
C ILE A 13 -27.95 -6.21 1.81
N ALA A 14 -26.91 -6.93 1.41
CA ALA A 14 -26.95 -7.74 0.19
C ALA A 14 -28.02 -8.84 0.24
N ALA A 15 -28.14 -9.53 1.37
CA ALA A 15 -29.16 -10.55 1.59
C ALA A 15 -30.59 -9.97 1.51
N SER A 16 -30.80 -8.80 2.13
CA SER A 16 -32.08 -8.09 2.12
C SER A 16 -32.47 -7.63 0.72
N VAL A 17 -31.58 -6.92 0.03
CA VAL A 17 -31.83 -6.37 -1.32
C VAL A 17 -32.10 -7.47 -2.35
N ARG A 18 -31.43 -8.62 -2.21
CA ARG A 18 -31.58 -9.74 -3.16
C ARG A 18 -32.66 -10.74 -2.76
N GLY A 19 -33.30 -10.57 -1.60
CA GLY A 19 -34.29 -11.51 -1.08
C GLY A 19 -33.74 -12.92 -0.84
N GLN A 20 -32.43 -13.06 -0.64
CA GLN A 20 -31.76 -14.35 -0.47
C GLN A 20 -31.02 -14.39 0.88
N ARG A 21 -31.32 -15.40 1.69
CA ARG A 21 -30.60 -15.64 2.97
C ARG A 21 -29.21 -16.26 2.81
N LYS A 22 -28.80 -16.55 1.57
CA LYS A 22 -27.44 -17.04 1.26
C LYS A 22 -26.38 -15.98 1.57
N PRO A 23 -25.11 -16.39 1.77
CA PRO A 23 -24.02 -15.45 1.96
C PRO A 23 -23.99 -14.30 0.95
N PHE A 24 -24.05 -13.05 1.42
CA PHE A 24 -24.09 -11.84 0.59
C PHE A 24 -25.20 -11.88 -0.47
N GLY A 25 -26.37 -12.44 -0.12
CA GLY A 25 -27.47 -12.63 -1.06
C GLY A 25 -27.14 -13.57 -2.23
N GLY A 26 -26.19 -14.49 -2.04
CA GLY A 26 -25.72 -15.41 -3.07
C GLY A 26 -24.70 -14.83 -4.05
N MET A 27 -24.12 -13.67 -3.76
CA MET A 27 -23.04 -13.11 -4.60
C MET A 27 -21.77 -13.94 -4.47
N GLN A 28 -21.07 -14.12 -5.59
CA GLN A 28 -19.71 -14.63 -5.58
C GLN A 28 -18.78 -13.55 -5.01
N LEU A 29 -17.98 -13.91 -4.01
CA LEU A 29 -17.05 -13.00 -3.35
C LEU A 29 -15.63 -13.38 -3.72
N LEU A 30 -14.87 -12.40 -4.21
CA LEU A 30 -13.43 -12.48 -4.32
C LEU A 30 -12.82 -11.49 -3.32
N LEU A 31 -12.23 -12.04 -2.25
CA LEU A 31 -11.58 -11.26 -1.20
C LEU A 31 -10.07 -11.38 -1.34
N CYS A 32 -9.36 -10.26 -1.25
CA CYS A 32 -7.90 -10.23 -1.26
C CYS A 32 -7.39 -9.29 -0.16
N GLY A 33 -6.26 -9.64 0.43
CA GLY A 33 -5.65 -8.86 1.50
C GLY A 33 -4.56 -9.65 2.22
N ASP A 34 -3.87 -8.94 3.10
CA ASP A 34 -2.86 -9.50 3.99
C ASP A 34 -3.20 -9.03 5.41
N PHE A 35 -3.73 -9.93 6.24
CA PHE A 35 -4.19 -9.58 7.59
C PHE A 35 -3.03 -9.31 8.55
N LEU A 36 -1.79 -9.66 8.17
CA LEU A 36 -0.58 -9.31 8.93
C LEU A 36 -0.08 -7.88 8.64
N GLN A 37 -0.77 -7.15 7.75
CA GLN A 37 -0.58 -5.70 7.60
C GLN A 37 -1.42 -4.93 8.62
N LEU A 38 -1.58 -3.62 8.41
CA LEU A 38 -2.33 -2.75 9.32
C LEU A 38 -3.77 -3.23 9.53
N PRO A 39 -4.23 -3.31 10.79
CA PRO A 39 -5.62 -3.63 11.13
C PRO A 39 -6.57 -2.48 10.72
N PRO A 40 -7.89 -2.68 10.80
CA PRO A 40 -8.85 -1.58 10.70
C PRO A 40 -8.56 -0.47 11.72
N VAL A 41 -8.66 0.80 11.29
CA VAL A 41 -8.36 1.97 12.13
C VAL A 41 -9.40 2.16 13.25
N GLN A 42 -10.62 1.67 13.05
CA GLN A 42 -11.74 1.71 14.00
C GLN A 42 -12.54 0.41 13.91
N GLY A 43 -13.02 -0.09 15.05
CA GLY A 43 -13.84 -1.31 15.15
C GLY A 43 -13.04 -2.56 15.51
N ARG A 44 -13.30 -3.11 16.70
CA ARG A 44 -12.82 -4.45 17.14
C ARG A 44 -13.88 -5.55 16.90
N GLY A 45 -14.96 -5.22 16.19
CA GLY A 45 -16.05 -6.15 15.93
C GLY A 45 -15.53 -7.34 15.12
N GLN A 46 -15.69 -8.54 15.68
CA GLN A 46 -15.52 -9.77 14.92
C GLN A 46 -16.77 -9.96 14.05
N SER A 47 -16.59 -10.33 12.78
CA SER A 47 -17.74 -10.68 11.95
C SER A 47 -18.44 -11.87 12.58
N LYS A 48 -19.74 -11.74 12.86
CA LYS A 48 -20.55 -12.80 13.50
C LYS A 48 -20.94 -13.92 12.53
N ARG A 49 -20.34 -13.96 11.34
CA ARG A 49 -20.84 -14.77 10.25
C ARG A 49 -20.00 -16.02 10.01
N ASN A 50 -20.59 -17.16 10.33
CA ASN A 50 -20.08 -18.48 10.03
C ASN A 50 -20.57 -18.96 8.64
N GLY A 51 -19.82 -19.84 7.98
CA GLY A 51 -20.29 -20.54 6.78
C GLY A 51 -19.97 -19.90 5.42
N LEU A 52 -18.98 -19.00 5.35
CA LEU A 52 -18.35 -18.67 4.06
C LEU A 52 -17.51 -19.88 3.61
N ASN A 53 -18.07 -20.70 2.71
CA ASN A 53 -17.30 -21.71 1.98
C ASN A 53 -16.31 -20.99 1.07
N SER A 54 -15.13 -20.71 1.61
CA SER A 54 -14.07 -19.96 0.94
C SER A 54 -12.92 -20.88 0.60
N GLY A 55 -12.68 -21.09 -0.70
CA GLY A 55 -11.37 -21.55 -1.15
C GLY A 55 -10.36 -20.45 -0.84
N THR A 56 -9.36 -20.74 -0.02
CA THR A 56 -8.29 -19.78 0.30
C THR A 56 -7.08 -20.10 -0.55
N VAL A 57 -6.57 -19.12 -1.30
CA VAL A 57 -5.34 -19.23 -2.08
C VAL A 57 -4.32 -18.26 -1.51
N MET A 58 -3.12 -18.77 -1.19
CA MET A 58 -2.02 -17.95 -0.70
C MET A 58 -0.98 -17.74 -1.79
N LEU A 59 -0.72 -16.48 -2.12
CA LEU A 59 0.40 -16.09 -2.97
C LEU A 59 1.68 -16.05 -2.12
N ARG A 60 2.78 -16.62 -2.64
CA ARG A 60 4.04 -16.80 -1.89
C ARG A 60 5.19 -15.96 -2.43
N GLU A 61 5.20 -15.69 -3.72
CA GLU A 61 6.29 -14.94 -4.35
C GLU A 61 6.02 -13.43 -4.26
N SER A 62 6.97 -12.71 -3.67
CA SER A 62 6.93 -11.25 -3.69
C SER A 62 7.55 -10.70 -4.97
N VAL A 63 6.70 -10.20 -5.86
CA VAL A 63 7.13 -9.51 -7.08
C VAL A 63 7.84 -8.17 -6.77
N ARG A 64 7.50 -7.53 -5.64
CA ARG A 64 8.04 -6.19 -5.31
C ARG A 64 9.53 -6.22 -4.96
N GLN A 65 9.98 -7.27 -4.27
CA GLN A 65 11.37 -7.45 -3.83
C GLN A 65 12.10 -8.52 -4.65
N ALA A 66 11.62 -8.85 -5.86
CA ALA A 66 12.22 -9.90 -6.68
C ALA A 66 13.73 -9.70 -6.96
N GLY A 67 14.22 -8.46 -6.91
CA GLY A 67 15.65 -8.14 -7.07
C GLY A 67 16.50 -8.19 -5.79
N ASP A 68 15.90 -8.43 -4.62
CA ASP A 68 16.58 -8.48 -3.32
C ASP A 68 15.93 -9.56 -2.43
N THR A 69 16.29 -10.82 -2.69
CA THR A 69 15.71 -11.99 -1.99
C THR A 69 16.04 -12.00 -0.50
N VAL A 70 17.24 -11.51 -0.14
CA VAL A 70 17.66 -11.36 1.26
C VAL A 70 16.72 -10.41 2.00
N PHE A 71 16.38 -9.28 1.39
CA PHE A 71 15.40 -8.36 1.98
C PHE A 71 13.99 -8.96 2.00
N ALA A 72 13.59 -9.70 0.97
CA ALA A 72 12.30 -10.38 0.95
C ALA A 72 12.15 -11.39 2.11
N ASP A 73 13.19 -12.16 2.41
CA ASP A 73 13.21 -13.10 3.54
C ASP A 73 13.04 -12.38 4.88
N ILE A 74 13.79 -11.29 5.09
CA ILE A 74 13.69 -10.47 6.32
C ILE A 74 12.29 -9.85 6.44
N LEU A 75 11.69 -9.40 5.34
CA LEU A 75 10.33 -8.88 5.35
C LEU A 75 9.32 -9.95 5.77
N ASN A 76 9.52 -11.21 5.39
CA ASN A 76 8.67 -12.32 5.82
C ASN A 76 8.84 -12.63 7.30
N GLU A 77 10.06 -12.54 7.85
CA GLU A 77 10.30 -12.65 9.29
C GLU A 77 9.57 -11.54 10.06
N VAL A 78 9.77 -10.28 9.64
CA VAL A 78 9.12 -9.10 10.24
C VAL A 78 7.59 -9.18 10.12
N ARG A 79 7.06 -9.71 9.00
CA ARG A 79 5.62 -9.97 8.79
C ARG A 79 5.04 -10.91 9.86
N LEU A 80 5.83 -11.87 10.33
CA LEU A 80 5.46 -12.83 11.36
C LEU A 80 5.80 -12.32 12.78
N GLY A 81 6.35 -11.12 12.92
CA GLY A 81 6.80 -10.58 14.20
C GLY A 81 8.12 -11.16 14.70
N VAL A 82 8.89 -11.81 13.82
CA VAL A 82 10.21 -12.36 14.15
C VAL A 82 11.27 -11.30 13.90
N VAL A 83 12.16 -11.12 14.89
CA VAL A 83 13.33 -10.24 14.81
C VAL A 83 14.57 -11.10 14.94
N SER A 84 15.23 -11.38 13.82
CA SER A 84 16.49 -12.14 13.78
C SER A 84 17.70 -11.21 13.84
N GLU A 85 18.85 -11.73 14.29
CA GLU A 85 20.13 -11.00 14.28
C GLU A 85 20.50 -10.55 12.85
N ARG A 86 20.16 -11.35 11.83
CA ARG A 86 20.35 -11.00 10.42
C ARG A 86 19.51 -9.79 10.02
N ALA A 87 18.25 -9.75 10.45
CA ALA A 87 17.36 -8.63 10.20
C ALA A 87 17.86 -7.34 10.87
N GLU A 88 18.26 -7.43 12.15
CA GLU A 88 18.82 -6.30 12.89
C GLU A 88 20.09 -5.77 12.24
N ALA A 89 21.04 -6.65 11.89
CA ALA A 89 22.30 -6.25 11.25
C ALA A 89 22.09 -5.57 9.90
N LEU A 90 21.19 -6.10 9.06
CA LEU A 90 20.89 -5.52 7.75
C LEU A 90 20.20 -4.16 7.85
N LEU A 91 19.27 -3.99 8.80
CA LEU A 91 18.60 -2.72 9.02
C LEU A 91 19.53 -1.69 9.69
N ALA A 92 20.45 -2.11 10.56
CA ALA A 92 21.51 -1.27 11.11
C ALA A 92 22.46 -0.76 10.01
N ALA A 93 22.80 -1.58 9.03
CA ALA A 93 23.58 -1.15 7.86
C ALA A 93 22.84 -0.10 6.99
N CYS A 94 21.51 -0.05 7.06
CA CYS A 94 20.70 0.97 6.42
C CYS A 94 20.52 2.24 7.26
N HIS A 95 21.13 2.33 8.45
CA HIS A 95 20.95 3.49 9.33
C HIS A 95 21.55 4.76 8.72
N VAL A 96 20.87 5.91 8.91
CA VAL A 96 21.28 7.22 8.35
C VAL A 96 22.66 7.70 8.78
N SER A 97 23.22 7.17 9.87
CA SER A 97 24.59 7.47 10.31
C SER A 97 25.66 6.67 9.56
N VAL A 98 25.27 5.57 8.91
CA VAL A 98 26.16 4.64 8.19
C VAL A 98 25.99 4.85 6.68
N LYS A 99 24.74 4.95 6.24
CA LYS A 99 24.39 5.04 4.83
C LYS A 99 24.22 6.50 4.39
N PRO A 100 25.04 7.00 3.44
CA PRO A 100 24.97 8.39 3.01
C PRO A 100 23.62 8.70 2.34
N PRO A 101 23.17 9.97 2.36
CA PRO A 101 21.99 10.39 1.62
C PRO A 101 22.23 10.31 0.10
N PRO A 102 21.16 10.21 -0.71
CA PRO A 102 21.26 10.31 -2.17
C PRO A 102 21.86 11.65 -2.63
N ASP A 103 22.60 11.61 -3.74
CA ASP A 103 23.31 12.75 -4.35
C ASP A 103 22.45 13.55 -5.35
N ASP A 104 21.33 13.00 -5.79
CA ASP A 104 20.44 13.59 -6.81
C ASP A 104 19.48 14.68 -6.30
N GLN A 105 19.62 15.10 -5.04
CA GLN A 105 18.78 16.09 -4.34
C GLN A 105 17.32 15.63 -4.15
N ILE A 106 17.00 14.37 -4.42
CA ILE A 106 15.69 13.74 -4.13
C ILE A 106 15.87 12.88 -2.89
N VAL A 107 15.52 13.47 -1.73
CA VAL A 107 15.69 12.81 -0.44
C VAL A 107 14.69 11.66 -0.27
N PRO A 108 15.01 10.62 0.52
CA PRO A 108 14.06 9.57 0.84
C PRO A 108 12.80 10.15 1.49
N THR A 109 11.62 9.66 1.09
CA THR A 109 10.36 10.11 1.72
C THR A 109 10.28 9.57 3.15
N LYS A 110 10.08 10.46 4.11
CA LYS A 110 9.86 10.07 5.51
C LYS A 110 8.46 9.47 5.69
N LEU A 111 8.37 8.29 6.28
CA LEU A 111 7.08 7.70 6.65
C LEU A 111 6.75 7.97 8.11
N TYR A 112 5.64 8.65 8.35
CA TYR A 112 5.13 8.95 9.70
C TYR A 112 3.85 8.16 10.01
N CYS A 113 3.54 8.01 11.30
CA CYS A 113 2.29 7.41 11.74
C CYS A 113 1.11 8.38 11.58
N LEU A 114 1.33 9.67 11.88
CA LEU A 114 0.29 10.69 11.99
C LEU A 114 0.32 11.70 10.84
N ASN A 115 -0.87 12.09 10.34
CA ASN A 115 -0.98 13.11 9.28
C ASN A 115 -0.41 14.47 9.71
N LYS A 116 -0.59 14.87 10.98
CA LYS A 116 -0.05 16.14 11.49
C LYS A 116 1.46 16.27 11.26
N ASN A 117 2.21 15.19 11.50
CA ASN A 117 3.66 15.19 11.32
C ASN A 117 4.05 15.31 9.84
N VAL A 118 3.28 14.66 8.96
CA VAL A 118 3.44 14.77 7.50
C VAL A 118 3.20 16.19 7.01
N ASP A 119 2.12 16.82 7.48
CA ASP A 119 1.74 18.17 7.06
C ASP A 119 2.77 19.19 7.57
N VAL A 120 3.25 19.04 8.81
CA VAL A 120 4.31 19.88 9.39
C VAL A 120 5.63 19.76 8.62
N GLU A 121 6.13 18.55 8.36
CA GLU A 121 7.38 18.35 7.62
C GLU A 121 7.27 18.90 6.19
N ASN A 122 6.18 18.57 5.48
CA ASN A 122 5.98 19.04 4.10
C ASN A 122 5.85 20.57 4.03
N ALA A 123 5.10 21.20 4.95
CA ALA A 123 4.96 22.65 5.00
C ALA A 123 6.27 23.35 5.35
N ALA A 124 7.02 22.84 6.33
CA ALA A 124 8.32 23.38 6.71
C ALA A 124 9.34 23.30 5.56
N ARG A 125 9.39 22.16 4.85
CA ARG A 125 10.27 21.96 3.69
C ARG A 125 9.90 22.87 2.52
N LEU A 126 8.61 23.00 2.21
CA LEU A 126 8.13 23.91 1.18
C LEU A 126 8.41 25.38 1.53
N GLY A 127 8.25 25.75 2.82
CA GLY A 127 8.50 27.10 3.32
C GLY A 127 9.96 27.54 3.19
N LYS A 128 10.91 26.60 3.37
CA LYS A 128 12.35 26.85 3.21
C LYS A 128 12.79 27.12 1.77
N LEU A 129 11.98 26.73 0.77
CA LEU A 129 12.32 26.97 -0.63
C LEU A 129 12.08 28.44 -1.00
N PRO A 130 12.98 29.05 -1.78
CA PRO A 130 12.84 30.42 -2.24
C PRO A 130 11.65 30.57 -3.21
N GLY A 131 11.21 31.81 -3.40
CA GLY A 131 10.14 32.16 -4.33
C GLY A 131 8.73 31.94 -3.79
N GLN A 132 7.76 32.45 -4.54
CA GLN A 132 6.33 32.33 -4.21
C GLN A 132 5.78 30.97 -4.66
N PRO A 133 4.86 30.37 -3.90
CA PRO A 133 4.23 29.11 -4.28
C PRO A 133 3.36 29.29 -5.52
N PHE A 134 3.55 28.43 -6.51
CA PHE A 134 2.63 28.22 -7.61
C PHE A 134 1.45 27.37 -7.12
N VAL A 135 0.23 27.89 -7.26
CA VAL A 135 -0.99 27.26 -6.72
C VAL A 135 -1.77 26.57 -7.82
N LEU A 136 -1.83 25.25 -7.77
CA LEU A 136 -2.56 24.40 -8.72
C LEU A 136 -3.94 24.07 -8.14
N ARG A 137 -4.98 24.71 -8.68
CA ARG A 137 -6.38 24.48 -8.30
C ARG A 137 -7.03 23.46 -9.22
N CYS A 138 -7.79 22.54 -8.62
CA CYS A 138 -8.51 21.52 -9.36
C CYS A 138 -9.72 22.08 -10.13
N LYS A 139 -10.24 21.30 -11.08
CA LYS A 139 -11.55 21.52 -11.70
C LYS A 139 -12.50 20.38 -11.34
N ASP A 140 -13.52 20.68 -10.57
CA ASP A 140 -14.49 19.71 -10.05
C ASP A 140 -15.81 19.76 -10.82
N HIS A 141 -16.30 18.58 -11.23
CA HIS A 141 -17.57 18.38 -11.92
C HIS A 141 -18.42 17.40 -11.10
N PHE A 142 -19.60 17.85 -10.67
CA PHE A 142 -20.50 17.06 -9.84
C PHE A 142 -21.68 16.54 -10.66
N LYS A 143 -22.12 15.31 -10.37
CA LYS A 143 -23.35 14.72 -10.92
C LYS A 143 -24.22 14.18 -9.80
N GLY A 144 -25.52 14.46 -9.83
CA GLY A 144 -26.47 13.95 -8.82
C GLY A 144 -26.30 14.57 -7.42
N VAL A 145 -25.59 15.69 -7.30
CA VAL A 145 -25.40 16.40 -6.02
C VAL A 145 -26.35 17.59 -5.96
N ARG A 146 -27.22 17.59 -4.95
CA ARG A 146 -28.22 18.65 -4.75
C ARG A 146 -27.96 19.48 -3.49
N ASP A 147 -27.31 18.89 -2.49
CA ASP A 147 -27.06 19.51 -1.20
C ASP A 147 -25.54 19.78 -0.95
N LEU A 148 -25.26 20.81 -0.14
CA LEU A 148 -23.90 21.23 0.20
C LEU A 148 -23.15 20.20 1.05
N SER A 149 -23.85 19.48 1.93
CA SER A 149 -23.24 18.49 2.82
C SER A 149 -22.62 17.34 2.02
N ARG A 150 -23.38 16.80 1.07
CA ARG A 150 -22.94 15.75 0.16
C ARG A 150 -21.84 16.23 -0.78
N ARG A 151 -21.91 17.48 -1.24
CA ARG A 151 -20.82 18.11 -2.01
C ARG A 151 -19.52 18.10 -1.21
N ASN A 152 -19.55 18.58 0.03
CA ASN A 152 -18.38 18.63 0.92
C ASN A 152 -17.86 17.24 1.27
N MET A 153 -18.75 16.27 1.48
CA MET A 153 -18.39 14.87 1.69
C MET A 153 -17.61 14.29 0.49
N LEU A 154 -18.12 14.48 -0.74
CA LEU A 154 -17.45 14.00 -1.95
C LEU A 154 -16.08 14.65 -2.14
N ILE A 155 -15.97 15.96 -1.89
CA ILE A 155 -14.70 16.70 -1.91
C ILE A 155 -13.72 16.09 -0.90
N ALA A 156 -14.14 15.93 0.37
CA ALA A 156 -13.30 15.40 1.42
C ALA A 156 -12.83 13.96 1.13
N LEU A 157 -13.66 13.13 0.50
CA LEU A 157 -13.29 11.78 0.08
C LEU A 157 -12.26 11.80 -1.05
N LEU A 158 -12.36 12.76 -1.99
CA LEU A 158 -11.44 12.87 -3.11
C LEU A 158 -10.12 13.56 -2.72
N ASP A 159 -10.15 14.50 -1.77
CA ASP A 159 -8.97 15.16 -1.18
C ASP A 159 -8.00 14.16 -0.54
N LYS A 160 -8.53 13.05 0.01
CA LYS A 160 -7.70 11.95 0.50
C LYS A 160 -6.82 11.37 -0.62
N LYS A 161 -7.31 11.32 -1.86
CA LYS A 161 -6.58 10.80 -3.03
C LYS A 161 -5.72 11.88 -3.70
N VAL A 162 -6.28 13.06 -3.96
CA VAL A 162 -5.60 14.17 -4.62
C VAL A 162 -6.15 15.51 -4.10
N PRO A 163 -5.29 16.44 -3.64
CA PRO A 163 -5.75 17.67 -3.01
C PRO A 163 -6.44 18.60 -4.02
N ALA A 164 -7.51 19.28 -3.57
CA ALA A 164 -8.18 20.32 -4.36
C ALA A 164 -7.23 21.48 -4.71
N GLU A 165 -6.35 21.84 -3.79
CA GLU A 165 -5.32 22.86 -3.97
C GLU A 165 -3.94 22.27 -3.67
N LEU A 166 -3.04 22.31 -4.65
CA LEU A 166 -1.65 21.89 -4.48
C LEU A 166 -0.72 23.09 -4.65
N LYS A 167 0.02 23.42 -3.59
CA LYS A 167 1.03 24.48 -3.59
C LYS A 167 2.41 23.87 -3.86
N LEU A 168 3.09 24.34 -4.90
CA LEU A 168 4.42 23.88 -5.27
C LEU A 168 5.37 25.07 -5.45
N LYS A 169 6.67 24.84 -5.26
CA LYS A 169 7.75 25.78 -5.59
C LYS A 169 8.78 25.06 -6.45
N VAL A 170 9.61 25.80 -7.17
CA VAL A 170 10.81 25.22 -7.78
C VAL A 170 11.68 24.63 -6.65
N GLY A 171 12.17 23.41 -6.87
CA GLY A 171 12.88 22.62 -5.89
C GLY A 171 11.99 21.78 -4.97
N ALA A 172 10.66 21.87 -5.08
CA ALA A 172 9.76 21.07 -4.25
C ALA A 172 9.85 19.58 -4.61
N GLN A 173 9.94 18.72 -3.60
CA GLN A 173 9.86 17.28 -3.79
C GLN A 173 8.39 16.86 -3.87
N VAL A 174 8.07 16.10 -4.91
CA VAL A 174 6.74 15.60 -5.18
C VAL A 174 6.74 14.08 -5.34
N ILE A 175 5.57 13.50 -5.13
CA ILE A 175 5.31 12.08 -5.38
C ILE A 175 4.11 11.92 -6.30
N MET A 176 4.23 11.02 -7.26
CA MET A 176 3.18 10.63 -8.18
C MET A 176 2.13 9.78 -7.45
N VAL A 177 0.85 10.14 -7.56
CA VAL A 177 -0.26 9.41 -6.90
C VAL A 177 -1.11 8.57 -7.86
N LYS A 178 -0.75 8.54 -9.15
CA LYS A 178 -1.46 7.80 -10.19
C LYS A 178 -0.47 7.16 -11.16
N ASN A 179 -0.69 5.91 -11.54
CA ASN A 179 0.15 5.24 -12.53
C ASN A 179 0.08 5.94 -13.89
N GLN A 180 1.24 6.14 -14.51
CA GLN A 180 1.43 6.82 -15.79
C GLN A 180 2.43 5.99 -16.63
N PRO A 181 2.01 4.80 -17.11
CA PRO A 181 2.91 3.86 -17.79
C PRO A 181 3.52 4.45 -19.07
N ALA A 182 2.78 5.29 -19.79
CA ALA A 182 3.29 6.02 -20.96
C ALA A 182 4.51 6.91 -20.64
N LEU A 183 4.62 7.37 -19.39
CA LEU A 183 5.73 8.18 -18.91
C LEU A 183 6.79 7.33 -18.17
N GLY A 184 6.56 6.03 -18.00
CA GLY A 184 7.38 5.15 -17.15
C GLY A 184 7.32 5.52 -15.67
N LEU A 185 6.20 6.11 -15.23
CA LEU A 185 5.99 6.55 -13.86
C LEU A 185 4.88 5.73 -13.21
N VAL A 186 5.06 5.38 -11.94
CA VAL A 186 4.10 4.61 -11.16
C VAL A 186 3.69 5.40 -9.92
N ASN A 187 2.63 4.96 -9.27
CA ASN A 187 2.21 5.47 -7.97
C ASN A 187 3.33 5.22 -6.95
N GLY A 188 3.91 6.31 -6.43
CA GLY A 188 5.10 6.27 -5.58
C GLY A 188 6.37 6.80 -6.23
N SER A 189 6.39 7.05 -7.55
CA SER A 189 7.53 7.70 -8.22
C SER A 189 7.75 9.09 -7.64
N ARG A 190 8.99 9.37 -7.25
CA ARG A 190 9.38 10.64 -6.60
C ARG A 190 10.15 11.51 -7.57
N GLY A 191 10.01 12.81 -7.41
CA GLY A 191 10.74 13.76 -8.22
C GLY A 191 10.84 15.13 -7.57
N ARG A 192 11.60 16.01 -8.22
CA ARG A 192 11.81 17.39 -7.82
C ARG A 192 11.30 18.31 -8.92
N VAL A 193 10.51 19.32 -8.54
CA VAL A 193 10.03 20.35 -9.47
C VAL A 193 11.23 21.19 -9.92
N GLU A 194 11.49 21.26 -11.22
CA GLU A 194 12.58 22.06 -11.79
C GLU A 194 12.08 23.39 -12.33
N ALA A 195 10.87 23.41 -12.90
CA ALA A 195 10.26 24.60 -13.47
C ALA A 195 8.74 24.48 -13.55
N PHE A 196 8.09 25.56 -13.96
CA PHE A 196 6.70 25.55 -14.38
C PHE A 196 6.62 26.03 -15.83
N ARG A 197 5.96 25.26 -16.69
CA ARG A 197 5.77 25.57 -18.12
C ARG A 197 4.29 25.54 -18.43
N GLU A 198 3.75 26.63 -18.98
CA GLU A 198 2.32 26.74 -19.32
C GLU A 198 1.40 26.38 -18.14
N GLY A 199 1.79 26.80 -16.93
CA GLY A 199 1.05 26.51 -15.70
C GLY A 199 1.11 25.06 -15.22
N ARG A 200 1.99 24.23 -15.79
CA ARG A 200 2.20 22.82 -15.39
C ARG A 200 3.59 22.62 -14.77
N PRO A 201 3.72 21.78 -13.74
CA PRO A 201 5.02 21.49 -13.14
C PRO A 201 5.87 20.59 -14.05
N VAL A 202 7.12 20.99 -14.26
CA VAL A 202 8.17 20.17 -14.88
C VAL A 202 8.95 19.52 -13.76
N VAL A 203 8.95 18.18 -13.71
CA VAL A 203 9.48 17.39 -12.60
C VAL A 203 10.56 16.45 -13.09
N ARG A 204 11.75 16.51 -12.49
CA ARG A 204 12.80 15.49 -12.65
C ARG A 204 12.59 14.38 -11.63
N PHE A 205 12.31 13.18 -12.12
CA PHE A 205 12.08 11.99 -11.31
C PHE A 205 13.39 11.28 -10.98
N ASP A 206 13.35 10.45 -9.94
CA ASP A 206 14.48 9.66 -9.45
C ASP A 206 14.95 8.56 -10.42
N ASN A 207 14.16 8.24 -11.45
CA ASN A 207 14.57 7.42 -12.59
C ASN A 207 15.34 8.22 -13.67
N GLY A 208 15.67 9.48 -13.40
CA GLY A 208 16.39 10.38 -14.31
C GLY A 208 15.53 11.06 -15.38
N ARG A 209 14.24 10.75 -15.49
CA ARG A 209 13.35 11.37 -16.49
C ARG A 209 12.83 12.72 -16.02
N THR A 210 12.85 13.71 -16.90
CA THR A 210 12.18 15.00 -16.68
C THR A 210 10.88 15.06 -17.47
N VAL A 211 9.76 15.28 -16.78
CA VAL A 211 8.41 15.22 -17.38
C VAL A 211 7.62 16.47 -17.02
N CYS A 212 6.95 17.07 -18.01
CA CYS A 212 5.92 18.09 -17.79
C CYS A 212 4.61 17.40 -17.41
N VAL A 213 4.24 17.46 -16.13
CA VAL A 213 3.12 16.68 -15.59
C VAL A 213 1.80 17.39 -15.85
N GLY A 214 0.94 16.77 -16.67
CA GLY A 214 -0.40 17.25 -16.99
C GLY A 214 -1.44 16.97 -15.91
N THR A 215 -2.67 17.44 -16.14
CA THR A 215 -3.81 17.13 -15.29
C THR A 215 -4.38 15.77 -15.63
N GLU A 216 -4.88 15.08 -14.60
CA GLU A 216 -5.44 13.75 -14.67
C GLU A 216 -6.86 13.71 -14.11
N ARG A 217 -7.63 12.72 -14.56
CA ARG A 217 -9.00 12.46 -14.08
C ARG A 217 -8.97 11.63 -12.80
N PHE A 218 -9.66 12.10 -11.77
CA PHE A 218 -9.92 11.40 -10.51
C PHE A 218 -11.42 11.39 -10.27
N GLU A 219 -11.97 10.23 -9.90
CA GLU A 219 -13.41 10.12 -9.69
C GLU A 219 -13.75 9.43 -8.37
N HIS A 220 -14.83 9.90 -7.74
CA HIS A 220 -15.50 9.21 -6.66
C HIS A 220 -16.99 9.10 -6.98
N LYS A 221 -17.52 7.88 -6.98
CA LYS A 221 -18.93 7.58 -7.22
C LYS A 221 -19.55 7.00 -5.95
N THR A 222 -20.73 7.48 -5.62
CA THR A 222 -21.67 6.91 -4.66
C THR A 222 -22.90 6.42 -5.42
N ALA A 223 -23.80 5.69 -4.76
CA ALA A 223 -24.99 5.12 -5.41
C ALA A 223 -25.85 6.15 -6.17
N SER A 224 -25.89 7.42 -5.71
CA SER A 224 -26.74 8.46 -6.33
C SER A 224 -26.01 9.75 -6.72
N ALA A 225 -24.69 9.83 -6.51
CA ALA A 225 -23.91 11.03 -6.86
C ALA A 225 -22.46 10.70 -7.20
N SER A 226 -21.83 11.53 -8.02
CA SER A 226 -20.40 11.43 -8.32
C SER A 226 -19.71 12.78 -8.38
N LEU A 227 -18.40 12.76 -8.13
CA LEU A 227 -17.48 13.87 -8.32
C LEU A 227 -16.34 13.41 -9.23
N LEU A 228 -16.16 14.12 -10.34
CA LEU A 228 -14.99 14.05 -11.21
C LEU A 228 -14.11 15.28 -10.96
N ARG A 229 -12.85 15.06 -10.62
CA ARG A 229 -11.82 16.07 -10.42
C ARG A 229 -10.75 15.97 -11.50
N LEU A 230 -10.43 17.10 -12.12
CA LEU A 230 -9.23 17.26 -12.95
C LEU A 230 -8.17 17.97 -12.12
N GLN A 231 -7.04 17.30 -11.89
CA GLN A 231 -5.93 17.84 -11.08
C GLN A 231 -4.62 17.17 -11.48
N VAL A 232 -3.48 17.84 -11.27
CA VAL A 232 -2.17 17.20 -11.44
C VAL A 232 -2.04 16.00 -10.48
N PRO A 233 -1.55 14.83 -10.92
CA PRO A 233 -1.45 13.63 -10.10
C PRO A 233 -0.24 13.66 -9.15
N LEU A 234 -0.03 14.77 -8.46
CA LEU A 234 1.10 15.00 -7.57
C LEU A 234 0.66 15.35 -6.15
N LYS A 235 1.48 14.98 -5.18
CA LYS A 235 1.46 15.49 -3.80
C LYS A 235 2.88 15.87 -3.38
N LEU A 236 3.01 16.66 -2.32
CA LEU A 236 4.32 16.85 -1.68
C LEU A 236 4.87 15.50 -1.20
N GLY A 237 6.15 15.26 -1.46
CA GLY A 237 6.79 13.96 -1.37
C GLY A 237 7.90 13.87 -0.32
N TRP A 238 8.10 14.88 0.54
CA TRP A 238 9.09 14.78 1.63
C TRP A 238 8.62 13.85 2.74
N ALA A 239 7.32 13.87 3.03
CA ALA A 239 6.71 13.03 4.05
C ALA A 239 5.38 12.43 3.58
N LEU A 240 5.10 11.21 4.02
CA LEU A 240 3.83 10.51 3.85
C LEU A 240 3.47 9.76 5.13
N THR A 241 2.19 9.39 5.30
CA THR A 241 1.82 8.48 6.38
C THR A 241 2.02 7.03 5.95
N VAL A 242 2.34 6.14 6.89
CA VAL A 242 2.41 4.68 6.63
C VAL A 242 1.11 4.17 6.01
N HIS A 243 -0.04 4.62 6.52
CA HIS A 243 -1.37 4.32 5.96
C HIS A 243 -1.52 4.75 4.50
N LYS A 244 -1.05 5.94 4.12
CA LYS A 244 -1.12 6.43 2.73
C LYS A 244 -0.13 5.71 1.82
N ALA A 245 1.01 5.26 2.36
CA ALA A 245 1.99 4.48 1.62
C ALA A 245 1.53 3.02 1.40
N GLN A 246 0.52 2.53 2.12
CA GLN A 246 0.02 1.17 1.96
C GLN A 246 -0.47 0.92 0.52
N GLY A 247 0.03 -0.14 -0.10
CA GLY A 247 -0.21 -0.47 -1.51
C GLY A 247 0.68 0.27 -2.51
N MET A 248 1.45 1.28 -2.08
CA MET A 248 2.44 1.96 -2.92
C MET A 248 3.76 1.19 -2.92
N THR A 249 4.55 1.39 -3.98
CA THR A 249 5.95 0.96 -4.06
C THR A 249 6.82 2.21 -4.06
N LEU A 250 7.73 2.31 -3.09
CA LEU A 250 8.65 3.43 -2.95
C LEU A 250 10.05 2.96 -3.32
N SER A 251 10.68 3.64 -4.27
CA SER A 251 12.10 3.42 -4.61
C SER A 251 13.05 3.87 -3.49
N ARG A 252 12.67 4.86 -2.65
CA ARG A 252 13.45 5.32 -1.49
C ARG A 252 12.52 5.82 -0.37
N ALA A 253 12.76 5.39 0.86
CA ALA A 253 12.12 5.95 2.05
C ALA A 253 13.05 6.00 3.25
N GLU A 254 12.79 6.96 4.13
CA GLU A 254 13.37 7.04 5.46
C GLU A 254 12.31 6.59 6.47
N LEU A 255 12.63 5.55 7.24
CA LEU A 255 11.72 4.94 8.20
C LEU A 255 12.23 5.15 9.62
N GLN A 256 11.31 5.57 10.49
CA GLN A 256 11.50 5.58 11.93
C GLN A 256 10.38 4.74 12.53
N VAL A 257 10.73 3.56 13.04
CA VAL A 257 9.75 2.55 13.50
C VAL A 257 9.75 2.39 15.02
N ASP A 258 10.54 3.19 15.75
CA ASP A 258 10.59 3.15 17.22
C ASP A 258 9.22 3.38 17.86
N GLU A 259 8.40 4.26 17.25
CA GLU A 259 7.06 4.60 17.73
C GLU A 259 5.96 3.71 17.13
N ALA A 260 6.30 2.64 16.41
CA ALA A 260 5.28 1.74 15.87
C ALA A 260 4.65 0.92 17.02
N PHE A 261 3.34 1.08 17.21
CA PHE A 261 2.58 0.46 18.30
C PHE A 261 1.50 -0.50 17.79
N GLU A 262 1.09 -0.38 16.52
CA GLU A 262 0.11 -1.28 15.92
C GLU A 262 0.79 -2.52 15.32
N ALA A 263 0.12 -3.67 15.44
CA ALA A 263 0.58 -4.91 14.84
C ALA A 263 0.73 -4.75 13.32
N GLY A 264 1.84 -5.25 12.78
CA GLY A 264 2.14 -5.16 11.34
C GLY A 264 2.55 -3.77 10.82
N GLN A 265 2.60 -2.73 11.66
CA GLN A 265 2.94 -1.37 11.21
C GLN A 265 4.37 -1.26 10.66
N SER A 266 5.35 -1.82 11.37
CA SER A 266 6.76 -1.87 10.92
C SER A 266 6.91 -2.67 9.63
N TYR A 267 6.22 -3.80 9.53
CA TYR A 267 6.16 -4.60 8.30
C TYR A 267 5.58 -3.82 7.12
N VAL A 268 4.46 -3.11 7.31
CA VAL A 268 3.86 -2.29 6.24
C VAL A 268 4.82 -1.22 5.77
N ALA A 269 5.51 -0.53 6.68
CA ALA A 269 6.48 0.51 6.33
C ALA A 269 7.67 -0.05 5.53
N LEU A 270 8.31 -1.13 6.01
CA LEU A 270 9.46 -1.76 5.36
C LEU A 270 9.08 -2.37 3.99
N SER A 271 7.93 -3.04 3.90
CA SER A 271 7.47 -3.71 2.68
C SER A 271 7.12 -2.75 1.53
N ARG A 272 7.17 -1.43 1.73
CA ARG A 272 6.97 -0.44 0.65
C ARG A 272 8.19 -0.36 -0.27
N LEU A 273 9.37 -0.74 0.21
CA LEU A 273 10.60 -0.66 -0.56
C LEU A 273 10.82 -1.88 -1.44
N THR A 274 11.52 -1.70 -2.55
CA THR A 274 11.91 -2.79 -3.45
C THR A 274 13.20 -3.51 -3.01
N GLY A 275 13.98 -2.90 -2.12
CA GLY A 275 15.26 -3.43 -1.65
C GLY A 275 15.94 -2.49 -0.65
N THR A 276 17.02 -2.97 -0.05
CA THR A 276 17.81 -2.23 0.96
C THR A 276 18.51 -1.00 0.41
N ALA A 277 18.85 -0.98 -0.88
CA ALA A 277 19.43 0.18 -1.56
C ALA A 277 18.56 1.45 -1.44
N GLY A 278 17.23 1.28 -1.38
CA GLY A 278 16.27 2.37 -1.19
C GLY A 278 15.91 2.68 0.27
N LEU A 279 16.39 1.90 1.23
CA LEU A 279 15.98 2.04 2.62
C LEU A 279 16.97 2.90 3.43
N TRP A 280 16.45 3.85 4.19
CA TRP A 280 17.18 4.53 5.26
C TRP A 280 16.43 4.33 6.57
N MET A 281 17.14 3.91 7.60
CA MET A 281 16.61 3.73 8.95
C MET A 281 17.04 4.89 9.83
N ARG A 282 16.14 5.39 10.66
CA ARG A 282 16.44 6.32 11.75
C ARG A 282 16.00 5.67 13.07
N GLY A 283 16.75 5.92 14.14
CA GLY A 283 16.44 5.40 15.47
C GLY A 283 17.05 4.03 15.73
N GLY A 284 16.48 3.29 16.68
CA GLY A 284 16.97 1.99 17.14
C GLY A 284 16.65 0.81 16.22
N GLY A 285 15.90 1.04 15.14
CA GLY A 285 15.54 -0.01 14.19
C GLY A 285 14.37 -0.88 14.67
N ILE A 286 14.35 -2.14 14.23
CA ILE A 286 13.33 -3.09 14.66
C ILE A 286 13.68 -3.66 16.04
N SER A 287 12.65 -3.94 16.82
CA SER A 287 12.75 -4.60 18.13
C SER A 287 11.51 -5.46 18.35
N ARG A 288 11.56 -6.35 19.34
CA ARG A 288 10.39 -7.16 19.73
C ARG A 288 9.17 -6.32 20.14
N TYR A 289 9.37 -5.07 20.54
CA TYR A 289 8.27 -4.17 20.92
C TYR A 289 7.55 -3.61 19.70
N ASN A 290 8.30 -3.14 18.70
CA ASN A 290 7.75 -2.47 17.52
C ASN A 290 7.48 -3.42 16.34
N THR A 291 7.91 -4.69 16.44
CA THR A 291 7.74 -5.71 15.41
C THR A 291 6.98 -6.89 16.01
N HIS A 292 5.65 -6.84 15.87
CA HIS A 292 4.77 -7.89 16.34
C HIS A 292 3.59 -8.10 15.39
N ALA A 293 3.12 -9.34 15.33
CA ALA A 293 1.94 -9.77 14.59
C ALA A 293 0.79 -10.09 15.57
N HIS A 294 -0.45 -9.91 15.13
CA HIS A 294 -1.60 -10.23 15.97
C HIS A 294 -1.76 -11.76 16.09
N PRO A 295 -1.86 -12.34 17.30
CA PRO A 295 -1.95 -13.79 17.51
C PRO A 295 -3.09 -14.45 16.71
N ASP A 296 -4.31 -13.92 16.79
CA ASP A 296 -5.47 -14.48 16.05
C ASP A 296 -5.25 -14.55 14.53
N VAL A 297 -4.44 -13.63 13.99
CA VAL A 297 -4.12 -13.60 12.55
C VAL A 297 -3.08 -14.68 12.22
N LEU A 298 -2.09 -14.89 13.09
CA LEU A 298 -1.14 -16.00 12.94
C LEU A 298 -1.88 -17.34 12.95
N ASP A 299 -2.80 -17.53 13.89
CA ASP A 299 -3.63 -18.74 13.99
C ASP A 299 -4.54 -18.92 12.77
N PHE A 300 -5.04 -17.83 12.18
CA PHE A 300 -5.79 -17.86 10.94
C PHE A 300 -4.93 -18.38 9.77
N TYR A 301 -3.72 -17.82 9.58
CA TYR A 301 -2.82 -18.26 8.51
C TYR A 301 -2.32 -19.70 8.72
N GLU A 302 -2.01 -20.09 9.96
CA GLU A 302 -1.59 -21.46 10.27
C GLU A 302 -2.68 -22.48 9.92
N ARG A 303 -3.95 -22.20 10.27
CA ARG A 303 -5.09 -23.05 9.90
C ARG A 303 -5.29 -23.13 8.40
N ALA A 304 -5.17 -22.01 7.70
CA ALA A 304 -5.33 -21.95 6.26
C ALA A 304 -4.22 -22.71 5.51
N GLU A 305 -2.97 -22.70 6.00
CA GLU A 305 -1.90 -23.52 5.45
C GLU A 305 -2.14 -25.02 5.67
N LYS A 306 -2.53 -25.42 6.89
CA LYS A 306 -2.88 -26.83 7.20
C LYS A 306 -4.01 -27.35 6.32
N ALA A 307 -5.05 -26.54 6.09
CA ALA A 307 -6.17 -26.89 5.21
C ALA A 307 -5.76 -27.07 3.74
N SER A 308 -4.67 -26.44 3.30
CA SER A 308 -4.08 -26.62 1.97
C SER A 308 -3.16 -27.85 1.85
N GLY A 309 -3.04 -28.65 2.92
CA GLY A 309 -2.23 -29.87 2.93
C GLY A 309 -0.72 -29.64 3.14
N ARG A 310 -0.31 -28.50 3.68
CA ARG A 310 1.11 -28.15 3.90
C ARG A 310 1.37 -27.65 5.32
N THR A 311 2.55 -27.96 5.86
CA THR A 311 2.98 -27.57 7.21
C THR A 311 3.42 -26.12 7.28
N PHE A 312 2.88 -25.37 8.25
CA PHE A 312 3.27 -24.01 8.61
C PHE A 312 4.62 -24.02 9.30
N SER A 313 5.63 -23.37 8.73
CA SER A 313 6.96 -23.29 9.35
C SER A 313 7.05 -22.11 10.32
N SER A 314 6.56 -22.29 11.54
CA SER A 314 7.01 -21.50 12.70
C SER A 314 8.23 -22.22 13.30
N SER A 315 9.41 -21.99 12.73
CA SER A 315 10.63 -22.60 13.26
C SER A 315 11.09 -21.89 14.53
N SER A 316 10.62 -22.36 15.67
CA SER A 316 11.29 -22.21 16.96
C SER A 316 11.09 -23.45 17.83
N SER A 317 11.90 -24.49 17.63
CA SER A 317 12.54 -25.32 18.66
C SER A 317 13.32 -26.50 18.07
N SER A 318 14.58 -26.59 18.51
CA SER A 318 15.44 -27.79 18.69
C SER A 318 15.61 -28.80 17.55
N SER A 319 16.87 -28.89 17.10
CA SER A 319 17.47 -29.95 16.31
C SER A 319 17.28 -31.36 16.89
N SER A 320 16.89 -32.33 16.05
CA SER A 320 17.60 -33.62 15.92
C SER A 320 17.17 -34.40 14.67
N THR A 321 18.12 -34.53 13.75
CA THR A 321 18.49 -35.70 12.94
C THR A 321 17.39 -36.57 12.27
N SER A 322 17.41 -36.58 10.93
CA SER A 322 17.62 -37.78 10.07
C SER A 322 16.59 -38.03 8.96
N LYS A 323 17.16 -38.28 7.77
CA LYS A 323 16.72 -39.17 6.67
C LYS A 323 15.69 -38.67 5.66
N ALA A 324 16.26 -38.30 4.51
CA ALA A 324 15.87 -38.64 3.15
C ALA A 324 14.64 -39.54 2.96
N ARG A 325 13.70 -39.08 2.13
CA ARG A 325 12.96 -39.96 1.21
C ARG A 325 12.59 -39.21 -0.07
N LEU A 326 13.27 -39.62 -1.15
CA LEU A 326 12.82 -39.45 -2.52
C LEU A 326 11.43 -40.05 -2.68
N LEU A 327 10.49 -39.27 -3.20
CA LEU A 327 9.29 -39.77 -3.88
C LEU A 327 8.92 -38.76 -4.96
N SER A 328 9.26 -39.12 -6.20
CA SER A 328 8.63 -38.60 -7.41
C SER A 328 7.14 -38.97 -7.38
N PRO A 329 6.28 -38.17 -8.03
CA PRO A 329 5.31 -38.79 -8.93
C PRO A 329 5.33 -38.14 -10.33
N GLN A 330 5.26 -39.03 -11.31
CA GLN A 330 5.00 -38.79 -12.72
C GLN A 330 3.52 -38.47 -13.00
N VAL A 331 3.29 -37.56 -13.96
CA VAL A 331 2.12 -37.45 -14.89
C VAL A 331 0.82 -36.94 -14.23
N ALA A 332 0.15 -35.87 -14.71
CA ALA A 332 -0.30 -35.68 -16.09
C ALA A 332 -0.15 -34.25 -16.61
N ALA A 333 0.33 -34.17 -17.85
CA ALA A 333 0.09 -33.07 -18.75
C ALA A 333 -1.30 -33.23 -19.36
N ASP A 334 -2.19 -32.27 -19.14
CA ASP A 334 -2.88 -31.50 -20.19
C ASP A 334 -3.79 -30.49 -19.51
N GLU A 335 -3.47 -29.20 -19.64
CA GLU A 335 -4.44 -28.10 -19.74
C GLU A 335 -3.63 -26.84 -20.04
N ARG A 336 -3.60 -26.48 -21.33
CA ARG A 336 -3.00 -25.24 -21.81
C ARG A 336 -3.74 -24.07 -21.19
N LEU A 337 -3.06 -23.31 -20.33
CA LEU A 337 -3.53 -22.00 -19.88
C LEU A 337 -3.73 -21.10 -21.11
N PRO A 338 -4.87 -20.40 -21.24
CA PRO A 338 -5.13 -19.52 -22.37
C PRO A 338 -4.16 -18.34 -22.39
N ILE A 339 -3.72 -17.97 -23.59
CA ILE A 339 -2.69 -16.96 -23.92
C ILE A 339 -2.97 -15.58 -23.30
N TRP A 340 -4.22 -15.27 -22.91
CA TRP A 340 -4.59 -14.03 -22.23
C TRP A 340 -4.10 -13.92 -20.77
N LEU A 341 -3.58 -14.99 -20.17
CA LEU A 341 -2.98 -14.94 -18.82
C LEU A 341 -1.54 -14.39 -18.81
N GLN A 342 -0.92 -14.20 -19.98
CA GLN A 342 0.46 -13.72 -20.09
C GLN A 342 0.59 -12.19 -20.33
N GLU A 343 -0.53 -11.45 -20.48
CA GLU A 343 -0.51 -10.01 -20.79
C GLU A 343 -1.36 -9.12 -19.85
N LEU A 344 -1.27 -9.30 -18.52
CA LEU A 344 -1.93 -8.41 -17.57
C LEU A 344 -0.94 -7.43 -16.90
N PRO A 345 -0.97 -6.12 -17.22
CA PRO A 345 -0.15 -5.10 -16.56
C PRO A 345 -0.67 -4.77 -15.15
N GLY A 346 0.28 -4.48 -14.24
CA GLY A 346 0.10 -4.33 -12.79
C GLY A 346 -0.79 -3.18 -12.31
N LEU A 347 -2.09 -3.29 -12.53
CA LEU A 347 -3.15 -2.38 -12.08
C LEU A 347 -4.37 -3.14 -11.55
N PHE A 348 -4.17 -4.20 -10.77
CA PHE A 348 -5.26 -4.86 -10.04
C PHE A 348 -4.87 -5.05 -8.58
N LEU A 349 -5.13 -4.03 -7.74
CA LEU A 349 -5.23 -4.25 -6.30
C LEU A 349 -6.14 -3.27 -5.54
N TRP A 350 -6.96 -2.45 -6.21
CA TRP A 350 -7.79 -1.46 -5.49
C TRP A 350 -9.23 -1.23 -5.96
N LEU A 351 -9.78 -2.06 -6.85
CA LEU A 351 -11.22 -2.01 -7.11
C LEU A 351 -11.72 -3.34 -7.69
N LEU A 352 -12.16 -4.26 -6.83
CA LEU A 352 -13.14 -5.26 -7.24
C LEU A 352 -14.24 -5.35 -6.18
N LEU A 353 -15.12 -4.35 -6.21
CA LEU A 353 -16.45 -4.40 -5.62
C LEU A 353 -17.38 -3.76 -6.65
N LEU A 354 -18.34 -4.57 -7.13
CA LEU A 354 -19.33 -4.33 -8.19
C LEU A 354 -18.82 -4.26 -9.64
N LEU A 355 -18.95 -5.37 -10.36
CA LEU A 355 -19.92 -5.55 -11.46
C LEU A 355 -19.65 -6.87 -12.18
N LEU A 356 -20.41 -7.90 -11.83
CA LEU A 356 -20.75 -9.00 -12.72
C LEU A 356 -22.13 -9.49 -12.30
N LEU A 357 -23.02 -9.65 -13.28
CA LEU A 357 -24.46 -9.96 -13.22
C LEU A 357 -25.41 -8.74 -13.24
N LEU A 358 -25.52 -8.13 -14.42
CA LEU A 358 -26.75 -8.32 -15.20
C LEU A 358 -26.61 -9.64 -15.97
#